data_AF-A0A966FNR7-F1
#
_entry.id   AF-A0A966FNR7-F1
#
_cell.length_a   1.000
_cell.length_b   1.000
_cell.length_c   1.000
_cell.angle_alpha   90.00
_cell.angle_beta   90.00
_cell.angle_gamma   90.00
#
_symmetry.space_group_name_H-M   'P 1'
#
loop_
_entity.id
_entity.type
_entity.pdbx_description
1 polymer ?
#
loop_
_entity_poly.entity_id
_entity_poly.type
_entity_poly.pdbx_seq_one_letter_code
_entity_poly.pdbx_strand_id
1 'polypeptide(L)'
;MIVVIAEFIFIVQSSTSFLIDFRKTEIRVLNLIGADKGFIEFPFLILFSMFSIIAWAISILILQKINIWSDSIVQSLLPFSNVYFSVNTFNVFLSLLAFSLVLSIIGSLIPLRRVS
;
A
#
# COMPACT_ATOMS: atom_id res chain seq x y z
N MET A 1 -1.39 5.94 16.43
CA MET A 1 -1.37 6.44 15.04
C MET A 1 0.04 6.45 14.46
N ILE A 2 1.01 7.17 15.05
CA ILE A 2 2.42 7.20 14.57
C ILE A 2 3.07 5.81 14.47
N VAL A 3 2.87 4.93 15.46
CA VAL A 3 3.47 3.59 15.47
C VAL A 3 3.02 2.75 14.26
N VAL A 4 1.73 2.77 13.93
CA VAL A 4 1.16 2.01 12.80
C VAL A 4 1.73 2.50 11.47
N ILE A 5 1.88 3.83 11.31
CA ILE A 5 2.47 4.42 10.11
C ILE A 5 3.94 3.99 9.99
N ALA A 6 4.67 4.00 11.11
CA ALA A 6 6.07 3.58 11.14
C ALA A 6 6.24 2.08 10.81
N GLU A 7 5.40 1.21 11.36
CA GLU A 7 5.40 -0.22 11.04
C GLU A 7 5.15 -0.47 9.56
N PHE A 8 4.16 0.22 8.97
CA PHE A 8 3.87 0.07 7.54
C PHE A 8 5.07 0.49 6.67
N ILE A 9 5.66 1.65 6.97
CA ILE A 9 6.87 2.12 6.26
C ILE A 9 8.00 1.10 6.40
N PHE A 10 8.19 0.52 7.60
CA PHE A 10 9.22 -0.47 7.86
C PHE A 10 9.00 -1.77 7.09
N ILE A 11 7.76 -2.25 6.96
CA ILE A 11 7.42 -3.44 6.16
C ILE A 11 7.71 -3.20 4.69
N VAL A 12 7.34 -2.04 4.15
CA VAL A 12 7.64 -1.69 2.75
C VAL A 12 9.15 -1.56 2.55
N GLN A 13 9.86 -0.94 3.48
CA GLN A 13 11.31 -0.77 3.42
C GLN A 13 12.06 -2.12 3.46
N SER A 14 11.67 -3.02 4.36
CA SER A 14 12.31 -4.34 4.44
C SER A 14 12.06 -5.18 3.18
N SER A 15 10.84 -5.14 2.64
CA SER A 15 10.48 -5.86 1.42
C SER A 15 11.21 -5.34 0.18
N THR A 16 11.35 -4.01 0.06
CA THR A 16 12.10 -3.37 -1.03
C THR A 16 13.60 -3.67 -0.94
N SER A 17 14.20 -3.59 0.25
CA SER A 17 15.60 -4.01 0.46
C SER A 17 15.83 -5.47 0.07
N PHE A 18 14.94 -6.38 0.50
CA PHE A 18 15.00 -7.78 0.13
C PHE A 18 14.98 -7.95 -1.39
N LEU A 19 14.04 -7.31 -2.09
CA LEU A 19 13.92 -7.42 -3.53
C LEU A 19 15.14 -6.88 -4.29
N ILE A 20 15.71 -5.76 -3.83
CA ILE A 20 16.97 -5.24 -4.35
C ILE A 20 18.08 -6.27 -4.15
N ASP A 21 18.08 -6.95 -3.00
CA ASP A 21 19.09 -7.97 -2.72
C ASP A 21 19.05 -9.14 -3.71
N PHE A 22 17.85 -9.56 -4.13
CA PHE A 22 17.70 -10.58 -5.18
C PHE A 22 18.19 -10.12 -6.56
N ARG A 23 18.09 -8.82 -6.86
CA ARG A 23 18.43 -8.26 -8.17
C ARG A 23 19.79 -7.56 -8.22
N LYS A 24 20.67 -7.77 -7.22
CA LYS A 24 21.99 -7.13 -7.17
C LYS A 24 22.85 -7.33 -8.42
N THR A 25 22.77 -8.51 -9.03
CA THR A 25 23.54 -8.83 -10.25
C THR A 25 23.04 -8.03 -11.45
N GLU A 26 21.73 -7.94 -11.65
CA GLU A 26 21.10 -7.14 -12.70
C GLU A 26 21.42 -5.64 -12.53
N ILE A 27 21.29 -5.13 -11.31
CA ILE A 27 21.62 -3.73 -10.98
C ILE A 27 23.08 -3.43 -11.29
N ARG A 28 24.00 -4.36 -10.98
CA ARG A 28 25.43 -4.21 -11.32
C ARG A 28 25.64 -4.13 -12.83
N VAL A 29 24.95 -4.94 -13.62
CA VAL A 29 25.03 -4.89 -15.09
C VAL A 29 24.50 -3.55 -15.61
N LEU A 30 23.39 -3.06 -15.08
CA LEU A 30 22.84 -1.74 -15.46
C LEU A 30 23.82 -0.60 -15.15
N ASN A 31 24.47 -0.64 -13.99
CA ASN A 31 25.51 0.32 -13.62
C ASN A 31 26.73 0.27 -14.56
N LEU A 32 27.12 -0.92 -15.04
CA LEU A 32 28.23 -1.07 -15.99
C LEU A 32 27.93 -0.47 -17.37
N ILE A 33 26.66 -0.41 -17.74
CA ILE A 33 26.20 0.21 -19.00
C ILE A 33 26.05 1.74 -18.84
N GLY A 34 26.30 2.29 -17.64
CA GLY A 34 26.17 3.71 -17.36
C GLY A 34 24.73 4.17 -17.21
N ALA A 35 23.81 3.28 -16.81
CA ALA A 35 22.43 3.64 -16.54
C ALA A 35 22.35 4.68 -15.41
N ASP A 36 21.50 5.68 -15.61
CA ASP A 36 21.25 6.69 -14.57
C ASP A 36 20.58 6.05 -13.34
N LYS A 37 20.83 6.61 -12.16
CA LYS A 37 20.30 6.12 -10.87
C LYS A 37 18.77 6.05 -10.90
N GLY A 38 18.11 7.04 -11.51
CA GLY A 38 16.65 7.04 -11.67
C GLY A 38 16.13 5.87 -12.51
N PHE A 39 16.88 5.43 -13.51
CA PHE A 39 16.50 4.30 -14.36
C PHE A 39 16.53 2.97 -13.60
N ILE A 40 17.44 2.84 -12.63
CA ILE A 40 17.54 1.67 -11.76
C ILE A 40 16.42 1.67 -10.72
N GLU A 41 16.06 2.83 -10.17
CA GLU A 41 15.07 2.96 -9.09
C GLU A 41 13.61 2.88 -9.56
N PHE A 42 13.31 3.43 -10.73
CA PHE A 42 11.94 3.57 -11.24
C PHE A 42 11.14 2.25 -11.36
N PRO A 43 11.72 1.13 -11.84
CA PRO A 43 11.01 -0.15 -11.89
C PRO A 43 10.55 -0.64 -10.50
N PHE A 44 11.34 -0.39 -9.46
CA PHE A 44 10.98 -0.77 -8.10
C PHE A 44 9.83 0.10 -7.59
N LEU A 45 9.87 1.42 -7.80
CA LEU A 45 8.79 2.33 -7.39
C LEU A 45 7.45 1.92 -8.02
N ILE A 46 7.44 1.61 -9.32
CA ILE A 46 6.23 1.14 -10.01
C ILE A 46 5.74 -0.18 -9.40
N LEU A 47 6.64 -1.13 -9.17
CA LEU A 47 6.26 -2.44 -8.64
C LEU A 47 5.52 -2.31 -7.30
N PHE A 48 6.06 -1.54 -6.36
CA PHE A 48 5.43 -1.35 -5.05
C PHE A 48 4.15 -0.51 -5.12
N SER A 49 4.09 0.48 -6.00
CA SER A 49 2.84 1.21 -6.29
C SER A 49 1.75 0.27 -6.83
N MET A 50 2.08 -0.65 -7.72
CA MET A 50 1.14 -1.64 -8.26
C MET A 50 0.64 -2.59 -7.16
N PHE A 51 1.55 -3.09 -6.32
CA PHE A 51 1.17 -3.90 -5.16
C PHE A 51 0.24 -3.16 -4.20
N SER A 52 0.46 -1.86 -3.96
CA SER A 52 -0.40 -1.04 -3.11
C SER A 52 -1.82 -0.91 -3.68
N ILE A 53 -1.95 -0.73 -5.00
CA ILE A 53 -3.27 -0.67 -5.68
C ILE A 53 -4.02 -1.99 -5.54
N ILE A 54 -3.32 -3.12 -5.72
CA ILE A 54 -3.92 -4.45 -5.56
C ILE A 54 -4.36 -4.69 -4.10
N ALA A 55 -3.50 -4.35 -3.14
CA ALA A 55 -3.82 -4.46 -1.72
C ALA A 55 -5.02 -3.60 -1.32
N TRP A 56 -5.12 -2.38 -1.86
CA TRP A 56 -6.27 -1.50 -1.68
C TRP A 56 -7.55 -2.10 -2.23
N ALA A 57 -7.52 -2.65 -3.44
CA ALA A 57 -8.69 -3.28 -4.05
C ALA A 57 -9.18 -4.48 -3.20
N ILE A 58 -8.26 -5.30 -2.70
CA ILE A 58 -8.56 -6.41 -1.78
C ILE A 58 -9.17 -5.88 -0.48
N SER A 59 -8.61 -4.81 0.08
CA SER A 59 -9.10 -4.19 1.31
C SER A 59 -10.55 -3.71 1.18
N ILE A 60 -10.92 -3.10 0.05
CA ILE A 60 -12.31 -2.68 -0.21
C ILE A 60 -13.27 -3.87 -0.19
N LEU A 61 -12.91 -4.97 -0.86
CA LEU A 61 -13.74 -6.17 -0.90
C LEU A 61 -13.96 -6.76 0.49
N ILE A 62 -12.93 -6.74 1.33
CA ILE A 62 -13.01 -7.20 2.73
C ILE A 62 -13.89 -6.25 3.54
N LEU A 63 -13.69 -4.94 3.43
CA LEU A 63 -14.47 -3.93 4.15
C LEU A 63 -15.96 -4.00 3.80
N GLN A 64 -16.31 -4.21 2.53
CA GLN A 64 -17.71 -4.39 2.11
C GLN A 64 -18.33 -5.64 2.74
N LYS A 65 -17.63 -6.77 2.76
CA LYS A 65 -18.12 -7.99 3.42
C LYS A 65 -18.32 -7.79 4.92
N ILE A 66 -17.37 -7.13 5.59
CA ILE A 66 -17.45 -6.83 7.02
C ILE A 66 -18.63 -5.91 7.31
N ASN A 67 -18.87 -4.91 6.46
CA ASN A 67 -19.99 -3.98 6.64
C ASN A 67 -21.34 -4.71 6.55
N ILE A 68 -21.54 -5.58 5.56
CA ILE A 68 -22.75 -6.41 5.43
C ILE A 68 -22.94 -7.32 6.66
N TRP A 69 -21.85 -7.92 7.16
CA TRP A 69 -21.90 -8.77 8.35
C TRP A 69 -22.23 -7.98 9.61
N SER A 70 -21.61 -6.81 9.78
CA SER A 70 -21.86 -5.91 10.90
C SER A 70 -23.32 -5.44 10.91
N ASP A 71 -23.87 -5.07 9.75
CA ASP A 71 -25.25 -4.61 9.63
C ASP A 71 -26.24 -5.70 10.04
N SER A 72 -26.00 -6.94 9.64
CA SER A 72 -26.81 -8.09 10.08
C SER A 72 -26.83 -8.26 11.59
N ILE A 73 -25.66 -8.16 12.25
CA ILE A 73 -25.54 -8.26 13.71
C ILE A 73 -26.25 -7.09 14.39
N VAL A 74 -26.00 -5.86 13.92
CA VAL A 74 -26.56 -4.64 14.51
C VAL A 74 -28.08 -4.62 14.38
N GLN A 75 -28.62 -5.05 13.24
CA GLN A 75 -30.08 -5.12 13.01
C GLN A 75 -30.74 -6.21 13.87
N SER A 76 -30.03 -7.30 14.20
CA SER A 76 -30.52 -8.31 15.15
C SER A 76 -30.61 -7.78 16.60
N LEU A 77 -29.74 -6.82 16.97
CA LEU A 77 -29.67 -6.26 18.33
C LEU A 77 -30.54 -5.02 18.52
N LEU A 78 -30.77 -4.23 17.45
CA LEU A 78 -31.54 -2.99 17.47
C LEU A 78 -32.58 -2.98 16.33
N PRO A 79 -33.66 -3.79 16.43
CA PRO A 79 -34.67 -3.93 15.37
C PRO A 79 -35.50 -2.66 15.09
N PHE A 80 -35.42 -1.64 15.96
CA PHE A 80 -36.25 -0.42 15.88
C PHE A 80 -35.51 0.81 15.32
N SER A 81 -34.23 0.70 14.99
CA SER A 81 -33.43 1.81 14.46
C SER A 81 -32.82 1.39 13.12
N ASN A 82 -33.37 1.86 12.01
CA ASN A 82 -32.66 1.78 10.73
C ASN A 82 -31.45 2.72 10.80
N VAL A 83 -30.27 2.16 11.08
CA VAL A 83 -29.02 2.90 11.08
C VAL A 83 -28.63 3.14 9.63
N TYR A 84 -29.10 4.25 9.07
CA TYR A 84 -28.66 4.72 7.75
C TYR A 84 -27.28 5.38 7.90
N PHE A 85 -26.22 4.61 7.67
CA PHE A 85 -24.89 5.18 7.49
C PHE A 85 -24.84 5.91 6.14
N SER A 86 -25.25 7.18 6.12
CA SER A 86 -25.11 8.09 4.97
C SER A 86 -23.67 8.60 4.88
N VAL A 87 -22.72 7.68 4.80
CA VAL A 87 -21.30 8.03 4.57
C VAL A 87 -21.03 7.88 3.09
N ASN A 88 -20.43 8.90 2.48
CA ASN A 88 -19.96 8.84 1.10
C ASN A 88 -18.77 7.88 1.00
N THR A 89 -19.07 6.59 0.82
CA THR A 89 -18.10 5.48 0.74
C THR A 89 -17.07 5.67 -0.37
N PHE A 90 -17.43 6.36 -1.46
CA PHE A 90 -16.52 6.68 -2.55
C PHE A 90 -15.34 7.54 -2.08
N ASN A 91 -15.61 8.61 -1.32
CA ASN A 91 -14.56 9.50 -0.81
C ASN A 91 -13.63 8.78 0.17
N VAL A 92 -14.17 7.88 0.99
CA VAL A 92 -13.38 7.08 1.93
C VAL A 92 -12.44 6.15 1.18
N PHE A 93 -12.94 5.42 0.18
CA PHE A 93 -12.12 4.53 -0.65
C PHE A 93 -11.04 5.29 -1.42
N LEU A 94 -11.35 6.46 -1.95
CA LEU A 94 -10.36 7.30 -2.65
C LEU A 94 -9.26 7.79 -1.70
N SER A 95 -9.63 8.21 -0.49
CA SER A 95 -8.66 8.64 0.53
C SER A 95 -7.75 7.51 0.99
N LEU A 96 -8.29 6.29 1.11
CA LEU A 96 -7.52 5.08 1.43
C LEU A 96 -6.50 4.74 0.34
N LEU A 97 -6.88 4.88 -0.94
CA LEU A 97 -5.96 4.68 -2.07
C LEU A 97 -4.82 5.71 -2.05
N ALA A 98 -5.16 6.99 -1.89
CA ALA A 98 -4.16 8.05 -1.83
C ALA A 98 -3.19 7.80 -0.67
N PHE A 99 -3.69 7.41 0.50
CA PHE A 99 -2.89 7.10 1.66
C PHE A 99 -1.96 5.89 1.45
N SER A 100 -2.49 4.79 0.89
CA SER A 100 -1.69 3.58 0.64
C SER A 100 -0.60 3.81 -0.41
N LEU A 101 -0.87 4.63 -1.43
CA LEU A 101 0.10 5.00 -2.45
C LEU A 101 1.22 5.86 -1.85
N VAL A 102 0.87 6.93 -1.12
CA VAL A 102 1.86 7.83 -0.51
C VAL A 102 2.78 7.06 0.44
N LEU A 103 2.23 6.19 1.28
CA LEU A 103 3.05 5.39 2.20
C LEU A 103 3.94 4.38 1.49
N SER A 104 3.44 3.74 0.42
CA SER A 104 4.21 2.78 -0.35
C SER A 104 5.39 3.45 -1.09
N ILE A 105 5.16 4.64 -1.65
CA ILE A 105 6.20 5.43 -2.31
C ILE A 105 7.25 5.88 -1.29
N ILE A 106 6.84 6.44 -0.14
CA ILE A 106 7.77 6.88 0.91
C ILE A 106 8.59 5.70 1.43
N GLY A 107 7.94 4.57 1.73
CA GLY A 107 8.62 3.38 2.26
C GLY A 107 9.61 2.75 1.28
N SER A 108 9.34 2.82 -0.04
CA SER A 108 10.21 2.27 -1.07
C SER A 108 11.37 3.19 -1.46
N LEU A 109 11.21 4.50 -1.36
CA LEU A 109 12.28 5.46 -1.66
C LEU A 109 13.46 5.38 -0.69
N ILE A 110 13.20 5.09 0.60
CA ILE A 110 14.23 5.08 1.65
C ILE A 110 15.38 4.09 1.33
N PRO A 111 15.11 2.81 1.00
CA PRO A 111 16.17 1.85 0.67
C PRO A 111 16.73 2.03 -0.74
N LEU A 112 15.96 2.54 -1.70
CA LEU A 112 16.46 2.82 -3.05
C LEU A 112 17.61 3.85 -3.03
N ARG A 113 17.46 4.92 -2.23
CA ARG A 113 18.52 5.92 -2.01
C ARG A 113 19.78 5.40 -1.33
N ARG A 114 19.73 4.22 -0.68
CA ARG A 114 20.93 3.58 -0.11
C ARG A 114 21.74 2.80 -1.16
N VAL A 115 21.13 2.49 -2.29
CA VAL A 115 21.69 1.61 -3.33
C VAL A 115 22.24 2.41 -4.50
N SER A 116 21.71 3.63 -4.70
CA SER A 116 22.16 4.62 -5.68
C SER A 116 23.43 5.35 -5.25
#